data_AF-A0A9J6A0L8-F1
#
_entry.id   AF-A0A9J6A0L8-F1
#
_cell.length_a   1.000
_cell.length_b   1.000
_cell.length_c   1.000
_cell.angle_alpha   90.00
_cell.angle_beta   90.00
_cell.angle_gamma   90.00
#
_symmetry.space_group_name_H-M   'P 1'
#
loop_
_entity.id
_entity.type
_entity.pdbx_description
1 polymer ?
#
loop_
_entity_poly.entity_id
_entity_poly.type
_entity_poly.pdbx_seq_one_letter_code
_entity_poly.pdbx_strand_id
1 'polypeptide(L)'
;MGLKIGGRIEKVNGRELTYSEFAEKYMSQNQPVLLTGLMDDWRACKDWVSPNGKPNLHFLSTHFGKSEVQVADCGTREFTDQKRIEMTVSEFVDHWLRDCAAGGGSLLYLKDWHFVKEYPEYIAYRTPMDFSDDWLNFYLDKFHMHNDPDTYSERNEISCSDYRFVYMGSKGLTIVVVISFL
;
A
#
# COMPACT_ATOMS: atom_id res chain seq x y z
N MET A 1 28.53 4.64 -11.77
CA MET A 1 28.70 3.18 -11.61
C MET A 1 27.31 2.57 -11.71
N GLY A 2 26.99 1.91 -12.82
CA GLY A 2 25.62 1.41 -13.07
C GLY A 2 25.26 0.26 -12.14
N LEU A 3 24.03 0.24 -11.64
CA LEU A 3 23.48 -0.88 -10.87
C LEU A 3 23.56 -2.16 -11.73
N LYS A 4 24.31 -3.16 -11.26
CA LYS A 4 24.28 -4.50 -11.86
C LYS A 4 23.04 -5.22 -11.35
N ILE A 5 22.01 -5.35 -12.19
CA ILE A 5 20.85 -6.18 -11.90
C ILE A 5 21.31 -7.66 -11.99
N GLY A 6 21.46 -8.31 -10.84
CA GLY A 6 22.05 -9.65 -10.72
C GLY A 6 21.07 -10.82 -10.75
N GLY A 7 19.76 -10.56 -10.83
CA GLY A 7 18.73 -11.61 -10.79
C GLY A 7 17.59 -11.35 -11.77
N ARG A 8 17.00 -12.43 -12.28
CA ARG A 8 15.77 -12.40 -13.08
C ARG A 8 14.66 -13.04 -12.25
N ILE A 9 13.61 -12.29 -11.96
CA ILE A 9 12.40 -12.80 -11.33
C ILE A 9 11.49 -13.34 -12.44
N GLU A 10 10.94 -14.54 -12.26
CA GLU A 10 9.99 -15.11 -13.21
C GLU A 10 8.72 -14.26 -13.22
N LYS A 11 8.16 -14.02 -14.41
CA LYS A 11 6.94 -13.24 -14.60
C LYS A 11 5.88 -14.14 -15.21
N VAL A 12 4.72 -14.26 -14.57
CA VAL A 12 3.62 -15.12 -15.00
C VAL A 12 2.29 -14.36 -15.00
N ASN A 13 1.36 -14.80 -15.83
CA ASN A 13 -0.02 -14.32 -15.79
C ASN A 13 -0.75 -15.08 -14.68
N GLY A 14 -1.17 -14.38 -13.63
CA GLY A 14 -1.86 -15.01 -12.49
C GLY A 14 -3.23 -15.57 -12.86
N ARG A 15 -3.84 -15.13 -13.98
CA ARG A 15 -5.09 -15.73 -14.47
C ARG A 15 -4.92 -17.11 -15.10
N GLU A 16 -3.69 -17.44 -15.49
CA GLU A 16 -3.34 -18.73 -16.09
C GLU A 16 -2.69 -19.67 -15.06
N LEU A 17 -2.65 -19.27 -13.79
CA LEU A 17 -2.04 -19.99 -12.70
C LEU A 17 -3.13 -20.42 -11.72
N THR A 18 -3.21 -21.71 -11.41
CA THR A 18 -4.07 -22.18 -10.32
C THR A 18 -3.37 -21.99 -8.98
N TYR A 19 -4.15 -21.89 -7.89
CA TYR A 19 -3.60 -21.81 -6.55
C TYR A 19 -2.63 -22.97 -6.24
N SER A 20 -2.95 -24.21 -6.63
CA SER A 20 -2.09 -25.38 -6.39
C SER A 20 -0.75 -25.26 -7.14
N GLU A 21 -0.76 -24.82 -8.39
CA GLU A 21 0.48 -24.57 -9.14
C GLU A 21 1.30 -23.43 -8.53
N PHE A 22 0.63 -22.36 -8.06
CA PHE A 22 1.29 -21.27 -7.35
C PHE A 22 1.95 -21.77 -6.06
N ALA A 23 1.23 -22.54 -5.25
CA ALA A 23 1.70 -23.08 -3.98
C ALA A 23 2.88 -24.04 -4.17
N GLU A 24 2.78 -24.99 -5.11
CA GLU A 24 3.83 -25.98 -5.36
C GLU A 24 5.08 -25.36 -5.99
N LYS A 25 4.92 -24.50 -7.00
CA LYS A 25 6.04 -23.96 -7.77
C LYS A 25 6.75 -22.81 -7.04
N TYR A 26 6.01 -21.95 -6.34
CA TYR A 26 6.55 -20.71 -5.77
C TYR A 26 6.54 -20.71 -4.25
N MET A 27 5.38 -20.92 -3.62
CA MET A 27 5.24 -20.78 -2.17
C MET A 27 6.08 -21.81 -1.41
N SER A 28 5.99 -23.10 -1.78
CA SER A 28 6.70 -24.19 -1.09
C SER A 28 8.22 -24.07 -1.17
N GLN A 29 8.72 -23.42 -2.23
CA GLN A 29 10.14 -23.23 -2.48
C GLN A 29 10.65 -21.87 -1.97
N ASN A 30 9.77 -21.01 -1.45
CA ASN A 30 10.05 -19.60 -1.15
C ASN A 30 10.67 -18.86 -2.36
N GLN A 31 10.19 -19.16 -3.57
CA GLN A 31 10.73 -18.61 -4.81
C GLN A 31 9.97 -17.34 -5.22
N PRO A 32 10.64 -16.18 -5.35
CA PRO A 32 9.98 -14.95 -5.79
C PRO A 32 9.45 -15.06 -7.22
N VAL A 33 8.25 -14.53 -7.44
CA VAL A 33 7.56 -14.46 -8.73
C VAL A 33 6.81 -13.13 -8.89
N LEU A 34 6.75 -12.60 -10.11
CA LEU A 34 5.94 -11.45 -10.47
C LEU A 34 4.64 -11.91 -11.15
N LEU A 35 3.53 -11.80 -10.44
CA LEU A 35 2.19 -12.08 -10.97
C LEU A 35 1.65 -10.87 -11.75
N THR A 36 0.97 -11.12 -12.87
CA THR A 36 0.31 -10.11 -13.69
C THR A 36 -1.12 -10.47 -14.04
N GLY A 37 -1.92 -9.51 -14.51
CA GLY A 37 -3.31 -9.74 -14.94
C GLY A 37 -4.34 -9.90 -13.81
N LEU A 38 -3.93 -9.74 -12.55
CA LEU A 38 -4.79 -9.93 -11.38
C LEU A 38 -5.56 -8.67 -10.94
N MET A 39 -5.24 -7.50 -11.51
CA MET A 39 -5.67 -6.20 -10.97
C MET A 39 -6.64 -5.43 -11.90
N ASP A 40 -6.99 -5.97 -13.07
CA ASP A 40 -7.75 -5.22 -14.10
C ASP A 40 -9.13 -4.74 -13.62
N ASP A 41 -9.74 -5.46 -12.68
CA ASP A 41 -11.06 -5.16 -12.14
C ASP A 41 -11.01 -4.29 -10.87
N TRP A 42 -9.81 -4.07 -10.30
CA TRP A 42 -9.64 -3.32 -9.06
C TRP A 42 -10.08 -1.87 -9.22
N ARG A 43 -10.86 -1.39 -8.25
CA ARG A 43 -11.31 0.00 -8.23
C ARG A 43 -10.13 0.97 -8.08
N ALA A 44 -9.13 0.60 -7.28
CA ALA A 44 -7.88 1.36 -7.14
C ALA A 44 -7.17 1.59 -8.49
N CYS A 45 -7.15 0.59 -9.37
CA CYS A 45 -6.52 0.72 -10.69
C CYS A 45 -7.29 1.64 -11.65
N LYS A 46 -8.54 1.98 -11.35
CA LYS A 46 -9.40 2.87 -12.15
C LYS A 46 -9.44 4.27 -11.58
N ASP A 47 -9.71 4.37 -10.27
CA ASP A 47 -9.96 5.64 -9.59
C ASP A 47 -8.65 6.32 -9.16
N TRP A 48 -7.65 5.56 -8.69
CA TRP A 48 -6.39 6.10 -8.17
C TRP A 48 -5.33 6.29 -9.25
N VAL A 49 -5.62 5.93 -10.49
CA VAL A 49 -4.71 6.06 -11.64
C VAL A 49 -5.33 7.02 -12.64
N SER A 50 -4.58 8.05 -13.00
CA SER A 50 -5.00 9.01 -14.02
C SER A 50 -4.81 8.44 -15.43
N PRO A 51 -5.44 9.03 -16.48
CA PRO A 51 -5.35 8.53 -17.86
C PRO A 51 -3.92 8.42 -18.43
N ASN A 52 -2.94 9.09 -17.83
CA ASN A 52 -1.54 9.03 -18.23
C ASN A 52 -0.72 7.98 -17.45
N GLY A 53 -1.37 7.14 -16.63
CA GLY A 53 -0.74 6.10 -15.82
C GLY A 53 -0.06 6.59 -14.54
N LYS A 54 -0.23 7.86 -14.15
CA LYS A 54 0.28 8.40 -12.88
C LYS A 54 -0.78 8.36 -11.77
N PRO A 55 -0.39 8.42 -10.48
CA PRO A 55 -1.35 8.55 -9.39
C PRO A 55 -2.33 9.72 -9.59
N ASN A 56 -3.62 9.47 -9.36
CA ASN A 56 -4.68 10.45 -9.43
C ASN A 56 -4.80 11.19 -8.08
N LEU A 57 -3.83 12.07 -7.81
CA LEU A 57 -3.73 12.79 -6.53
C LEU A 57 -4.97 13.65 -6.23
N HIS A 58 -5.59 14.24 -7.27
CA HIS A 58 -6.81 15.03 -7.11
C HIS A 58 -7.98 14.18 -6.61
N PHE A 59 -8.17 12.97 -7.17
CA PHE A 59 -9.19 12.04 -6.68
C PHE A 59 -8.94 11.66 -5.22
N LEU A 60 -7.70 11.30 -4.87
CA LEU A 60 -7.34 10.88 -3.51
C LEU A 60 -7.56 11.99 -2.48
N SER A 61 -7.13 13.22 -2.77
CA SER A 61 -7.38 14.37 -1.88
C SER A 61 -8.87 14.71 -1.79
N THR A 62 -9.62 14.60 -2.89
CA THR A 62 -11.07 14.92 -2.87
C THR A 62 -11.88 13.92 -2.05
N HIS A 63 -11.57 12.63 -2.14
CA HIS A 63 -12.39 11.57 -1.52
C HIS A 63 -11.87 11.12 -0.15
N PHE A 64 -10.56 11.20 0.08
CA PHE A 64 -9.89 10.68 1.29
C PHE A 64 -9.02 11.73 1.97
N GLY A 65 -9.15 13.01 1.58
CA GLY A 65 -8.29 14.10 2.03
C GLY A 65 -8.24 14.33 3.55
N LYS A 66 -9.26 13.86 4.28
CA LYS A 66 -9.35 14.00 5.75
C LYS A 66 -8.63 12.91 6.52
N SER A 67 -8.25 11.81 5.87
CA SER A 67 -7.55 10.71 6.52
C SER A 67 -6.22 11.18 7.07
N GLU A 68 -5.98 10.91 8.35
CA GLU A 68 -4.69 11.13 9.00
C GLU A 68 -3.77 9.96 8.65
N VAL A 69 -2.59 10.28 8.12
CA VAL A 69 -1.65 9.28 7.58
C VAL A 69 -0.24 9.51 8.11
N GLN A 70 0.50 8.41 8.24
CA GLN A 70 1.91 8.42 8.62
C GLN A 70 2.78 8.66 7.39
N VAL A 71 3.60 9.70 7.44
CA VAL A 71 4.49 10.10 6.35
C VAL A 71 5.92 10.09 6.86
N ALA A 72 6.81 9.42 6.13
CA ALA A 72 8.24 9.51 6.35
C ALA A 72 8.81 10.69 5.55
N ASP A 73 9.54 11.58 6.24
CA ASP A 73 10.36 12.60 5.60
C ASP A 73 11.73 11.99 5.26
N CYS A 74 11.88 11.55 4.00
CA CYS A 74 13.11 10.94 3.51
C CYS A 74 14.25 11.96 3.29
N GLY A 75 13.99 13.26 3.43
CA GLY A 75 15.01 14.32 3.35
C GLY A 75 15.68 14.61 4.68
N THR A 76 15.00 14.31 5.79
CA THR A 76 15.49 14.56 7.14
C THR A 76 15.80 13.25 7.85
N ARG A 77 17.09 13.02 8.09
CA ARG A 77 17.53 11.88 8.91
C ARG A 77 17.35 12.22 10.39
N GLU A 78 16.63 11.38 11.11
CA GLU A 78 16.44 11.50 12.56
C GLU A 78 16.96 10.21 13.22
N PHE A 79 18.17 10.28 13.79
CA PHE A 79 18.94 9.12 14.27
C PHE A 79 19.23 8.06 13.17
N THR A 80 18.84 6.80 13.40
CA THR A 80 18.98 5.67 12.47
C THR A 80 17.77 5.50 11.55
N ASP A 81 16.69 6.28 11.74
CA ASP A 81 15.46 6.21 10.93
C ASP A 81 15.19 7.54 10.22
N GLN A 82 14.15 7.55 9.39
CA GLN A 82 13.57 8.76 8.81
C GLN A 82 12.57 9.38 9.79
N LYS A 83 12.50 10.71 9.82
CA LYS A 83 11.52 11.42 10.65
C LYS A 83 10.11 11.01 10.22
N ARG A 84 9.28 10.61 11.19
CA ARG A 84 7.87 10.30 10.97
C ARG A 84 7.03 11.50 11.37
N ILE A 85 6.14 11.90 10.48
CA ILE A 85 5.19 12.98 10.71
C ILE A 85 3.80 12.48 10.36
N GLU A 86 2.82 12.93 11.13
CA GLU A 86 1.42 12.74 10.84
C GLU A 86 0.91 13.96 10.08
N MET A 87 0.14 13.73 9.04
CA MET A 87 -0.57 14.77 8.30
C MET A 87 -1.80 14.18 7.63
N THR A 88 -2.69 15.03 7.16
CA THR A 88 -3.82 14.61 6.34
C THR A 88 -3.38 14.22 4.92
N VAL A 89 -4.15 13.36 4.25
CA VAL A 89 -3.93 13.04 2.83
C VAL A 89 -3.95 14.30 1.95
N SER A 90 -4.81 15.28 2.26
CA SER A 90 -4.81 16.55 1.52
C SER A 90 -3.50 17.33 1.67
N GLU A 91 -2.98 17.45 2.89
CA GLU A 91 -1.69 18.11 3.13
C GLU A 91 -0.55 17.39 2.40
N PHE A 92 -0.53 16.04 2.45
CA PHE A 92 0.44 15.23 1.74
C PHE A 92 0.39 15.46 0.23
N VAL A 93 -0.82 15.48 -0.36
CA VAL A 93 -1.02 15.77 -1.79
C VAL A 93 -0.56 17.19 -2.14
N ASP A 94 -0.86 18.18 -1.31
CA ASP A 94 -0.42 19.56 -1.52
C ASP A 94 1.11 19.68 -1.48
N HIS A 95 1.78 18.98 -0.57
CA HIS A 95 3.25 18.88 -0.55
C HIS A 95 3.79 18.24 -1.84
N TRP A 96 3.23 17.10 -2.25
CA TRP A 96 3.65 16.41 -3.46
C TRP A 96 3.55 17.32 -4.69
N LEU A 97 2.42 18.01 -4.87
CA LEU A 97 2.18 18.89 -6.01
C LEU A 97 3.11 20.11 -6.01
N ARG A 98 3.36 20.71 -4.85
CA ARG A 98 4.31 21.83 -4.71
C ARG A 98 5.73 21.44 -5.08
N ASP A 99 6.21 20.31 -4.59
CA ASP A 99 7.58 19.84 -4.85
C ASP A 99 7.78 19.50 -6.33
N CYS A 100 6.78 18.86 -6.95
CA CYS A 100 6.78 18.59 -8.39
C CYS A 100 6.82 19.88 -9.22
N ALA A 101 6.11 20.93 -8.80
CA ALA A 101 6.13 22.23 -9.48
C ALA A 101 7.48 22.95 -9.34
N ALA A 102 8.17 22.76 -8.21
CA ALA A 102 9.51 23.31 -7.96
C ALA A 102 10.64 22.58 -8.71
N GLY A 103 10.32 21.57 -9.53
CA GLY A 103 11.30 20.76 -10.27
C GLY A 103 12.05 19.75 -9.40
N GLY A 104 11.65 19.60 -8.13
CA GLY A 104 12.13 18.57 -7.22
C GLY A 104 11.22 17.34 -7.19
N GLY A 105 11.71 16.22 -6.69
CA GLY A 105 10.85 15.13 -6.21
C GLY A 105 10.50 15.41 -4.75
N SER A 106 9.23 15.23 -4.38
CA SER A 106 8.86 15.27 -2.96
C SER A 106 9.59 14.16 -2.22
N LEU A 107 10.21 14.52 -1.09
CA LEU A 107 10.90 13.57 -0.21
C LEU A 107 9.96 12.94 0.82
N LEU A 108 8.66 13.19 0.71
CA LEU A 108 7.65 12.61 1.57
C LEU A 108 7.20 11.25 1.03
N TYR A 109 7.13 10.27 1.93
CA TYR A 109 6.65 8.92 1.66
C TYR A 109 5.54 8.55 2.62
N LEU A 110 4.30 8.53 2.12
CA LEU A 110 3.15 8.03 2.85
C LEU A 110 3.29 6.51 2.97
N LYS A 111 3.22 6.00 4.20
CA LYS A 111 3.41 4.58 4.48
C LYS A 111 2.42 4.06 5.50
N ASP A 112 2.17 2.77 5.44
CA ASP A 112 1.38 2.04 6.42
C ASP A 112 -0.05 2.59 6.57
N TRP A 113 -0.64 3.15 5.51
CA TRP A 113 -2.02 3.65 5.58
C TRP A 113 -3.02 2.50 5.50
N HIS A 114 -3.74 2.27 6.60
CA HIS A 114 -4.78 1.24 6.76
C HIS A 114 -6.08 1.57 6.00
N PHE A 115 -5.97 1.79 4.69
CA PHE A 115 -7.06 2.27 3.84
C PHE A 115 -8.27 1.33 3.86
N VAL A 116 -8.06 0.00 3.84
CA VAL A 116 -9.16 -0.97 3.78
C VAL A 116 -9.98 -0.95 5.06
N LYS A 117 -9.31 -0.83 6.21
CA LYS A 117 -9.97 -0.67 7.51
C LYS A 117 -10.73 0.66 7.60
N GLU A 118 -10.17 1.75 7.09
CA GLU A 118 -10.79 3.07 7.16
C GLU A 118 -11.97 3.22 6.19
N TYR A 119 -11.87 2.64 4.99
CA TYR A 119 -12.87 2.72 3.93
C TYR A 119 -13.30 1.33 3.41
N PRO A 120 -13.90 0.47 4.25
CA PRO A 120 -14.24 -0.91 3.87
C PRO A 120 -15.25 -0.95 2.70
N GLU A 121 -16.20 -0.01 2.67
CA GLU A 121 -17.22 0.09 1.62
C GLU A 121 -16.67 0.53 0.25
N TYR A 122 -15.46 1.10 0.21
CA TYR A 122 -14.87 1.53 -1.07
C TYR A 122 -14.47 0.34 -1.94
N ILE A 123 -14.05 -0.77 -1.30
CA ILE A 123 -13.55 -2.00 -1.94
C ILE A 123 -12.47 -1.67 -2.99
N ALA A 124 -11.33 -1.19 -2.53
CA ALA A 124 -10.22 -0.75 -3.38
C ALA A 124 -9.70 -1.87 -4.29
N TYR A 125 -9.67 -3.10 -3.77
CA TYR A 125 -9.18 -4.28 -4.44
C TYR A 125 -9.93 -5.53 -3.95
N ARG A 126 -9.70 -6.66 -4.61
CA ARG A 126 -10.11 -7.99 -4.14
C ARG A 126 -8.87 -8.88 -4.04
N THR A 127 -8.76 -9.62 -2.94
CA THR A 127 -7.67 -10.59 -2.73
C THR A 127 -7.65 -11.60 -3.88
N PRO A 128 -6.55 -11.70 -4.65
CA PRO A 128 -6.40 -12.73 -5.67
C PRO A 128 -6.43 -14.13 -5.07
N MET A 129 -6.87 -15.13 -5.85
CA MET A 129 -6.96 -16.52 -5.39
C MET A 129 -5.62 -17.10 -4.94
N ASP A 130 -4.51 -16.64 -5.52
CA ASP A 130 -3.15 -17.02 -5.13
C ASP A 130 -2.84 -16.69 -3.64
N PHE A 131 -3.58 -15.75 -3.06
CA PHE A 131 -3.43 -15.28 -1.68
C PHE A 131 -4.70 -15.53 -0.84
N SER A 132 -5.52 -16.50 -1.21
CA SER A 132 -6.79 -16.78 -0.49
C SER A 132 -6.61 -17.33 0.92
N ASP A 133 -5.41 -17.79 1.27
CA ASP A 133 -5.08 -18.31 2.61
C ASP A 133 -4.73 -17.23 3.63
N ASP A 134 -5.14 -15.98 3.38
CA ASP A 134 -4.96 -14.83 4.27
C ASP A 134 -5.87 -14.96 5.52
N TRP A 135 -5.61 -15.99 6.31
CA TRP A 135 -6.37 -16.36 7.49
C TRP A 135 -6.32 -15.27 8.56
N LEU A 136 -5.23 -14.49 8.58
CA LEU A 136 -5.03 -13.41 9.53
C LEU A 136 -5.96 -12.23 9.21
N ASN A 137 -5.97 -11.71 7.98
CA ASN A 137 -6.92 -10.64 7.65
C ASN A 137 -8.36 -11.14 7.67
N PHE A 138 -8.62 -12.40 7.28
CA PHE A 138 -9.95 -12.99 7.45
C PHE A 138 -10.43 -13.02 8.91
N TYR A 139 -9.53 -13.35 9.84
CA TYR A 139 -9.83 -13.31 11.26
C TYR A 139 -10.10 -11.88 11.71
N LEU A 140 -9.25 -10.94 11.33
CA LEU A 140 -9.35 -9.56 11.79
C LEU A 140 -10.53 -8.79 11.20
N ASP A 141 -10.98 -9.16 10.00
CA ASP A 141 -12.21 -8.65 9.39
C ASP A 141 -13.45 -9.07 10.20
N LYS A 142 -13.37 -10.18 10.96
CA LYS A 142 -14.46 -10.73 11.77
C LYS A 142 -14.37 -10.38 13.24
N PHE A 143 -13.16 -10.18 13.76
CA PHE A 143 -12.88 -10.09 15.18
C PHE A 143 -11.95 -8.90 15.46
N HIS A 144 -12.39 -7.98 16.32
CA HIS A 144 -11.52 -6.92 16.84
C HIS A 144 -10.57 -7.47 17.90
N MET A 145 -9.26 -7.24 17.74
CA MET A 145 -8.23 -7.76 18.66
C MET A 145 -8.33 -7.16 20.07
N HIS A 146 -8.89 -5.96 20.21
CA HIS A 146 -9.02 -5.26 21.48
C HIS A 146 -10.49 -4.86 21.71
N ASN A 147 -11.23 -5.71 22.42
CA ASN A 147 -12.59 -5.42 22.90
C ASN A 147 -12.61 -4.81 24.31
N ASP A 148 -11.45 -4.48 24.88
CA ASP A 148 -11.35 -3.89 26.20
C ASP A 148 -11.66 -2.37 26.11
N PRO A 149 -12.77 -1.90 26.69
CA PRO A 149 -13.16 -0.49 26.65
C PRO A 149 -12.13 0.43 27.32
N ASP A 150 -11.32 -0.08 28.25
CA ASP A 150 -10.35 0.71 29.02
C ASP A 150 -9.01 0.92 28.27
N THR A 151 -8.77 0.15 27.19
CA THR A 151 -7.57 0.24 26.33
C THR A 151 -7.89 0.78 24.92
N TYR A 152 -9.18 0.89 24.59
CA TYR A 152 -9.65 1.40 23.30
C TYR A 152 -9.55 2.92 23.25
N SER A 153 -8.47 3.43 22.66
CA SER A 153 -8.44 4.80 22.15
C SER A 153 -8.60 4.70 20.63
N GLU A 154 -9.48 5.51 20.05
CA GLU A 154 -9.63 5.65 18.58
C GLU A 154 -8.29 5.99 17.89
N ARG A 155 -7.30 6.43 18.66
CA ARG A 155 -5.96 6.87 18.24
C ARG A 155 -4.83 5.88 18.53
N ASN A 156 -5.10 4.70 19.08
CA ASN A 156 -4.03 3.75 19.41
C ASN A 156 -3.57 3.01 18.15
N GLU A 157 -2.31 3.22 17.77
CA GLU A 157 -1.56 2.49 16.72
C GLU A 157 -1.58 0.96 16.90
N ILE A 158 -1.81 0.48 18.13
CA ILE A 158 -1.91 -0.94 18.49
C ILE A 158 -3.26 -1.56 18.06
N SER A 159 -4.26 -0.73 17.75
CA SER A 159 -5.58 -1.17 17.26
C SER A 159 -5.65 -1.26 15.73
N CYS A 160 -4.51 -1.23 15.03
CA CYS A 160 -4.44 -1.46 13.59
C CYS A 160 -4.66 -2.94 13.27
N SER A 161 -5.93 -3.28 13.07
CA SER A 161 -6.41 -4.66 12.94
C SER A 161 -6.34 -5.18 11.50
N ASP A 162 -5.59 -4.59 10.57
CA ASP A 162 -5.42 -5.23 9.26
C ASP A 162 -4.01 -5.10 8.73
N TYR A 163 -3.56 -6.15 8.04
CA TYR A 163 -2.26 -6.22 7.42
C TYR A 163 -2.34 -5.80 5.95
N ARG A 164 -3.11 -4.75 5.67
CA ARG A 164 -3.34 -4.21 4.32
C ARG A 164 -3.04 -2.73 4.33
N PHE A 165 -2.02 -2.34 3.58
CA PHE A 165 -1.45 -1.01 3.66
C PHE A 165 -1.44 -0.34 2.29
N VAL A 166 -1.56 0.99 2.29
CA VAL A 166 -1.31 1.81 1.11
C VAL A 166 -0.01 2.57 1.34
N TYR A 167 0.86 2.56 0.33
CA TYR A 167 2.06 3.39 0.30
C TYR A 167 2.06 4.27 -0.93
N MET A 168 2.54 5.49 -0.77
CA MET A 168 2.63 6.47 -1.86
C MET A 168 3.88 7.34 -1.73
N GLY A 169 4.58 7.56 -2.84
CA GLY A 169 5.77 8.42 -2.88
C GLY A 169 6.00 8.99 -4.27
N SER A 170 6.65 10.16 -4.34
CA SER A 170 6.98 10.76 -5.63
C SER A 170 8.14 10.04 -6.31
N LYS A 171 8.34 10.24 -7.62
CA LYS A 171 9.41 9.58 -8.40
C LYS A 171 10.78 9.73 -7.71
N GLY A 172 11.40 8.61 -7.34
CA GLY A 172 12.65 8.57 -6.55
C GLY A 172 12.44 7.96 -5.16
N LEU A 173 11.21 8.01 -4.65
CA LEU A 173 10.68 7.26 -3.52
C LEU A 173 9.65 6.28 -4.09
N THR A 174 9.93 4.99 -4.03
CA THR A 174 9.18 3.97 -4.78
C THR A 174 7.67 4.07 -4.54
N ILE A 175 6.86 4.20 -5.61
CA ILE A 175 5.41 3.95 -5.52
C ILE A 175 5.24 2.44 -5.49
N VAL A 176 4.77 1.91 -4.37
CA VAL A 176 4.26 0.54 -4.32
C VAL A 176 2.96 0.57 -3.57
N VAL A 177 1.85 0.26 -4.23
CA VAL A 177 0.68 -0.19 -3.49
C VAL A 177 1.01 -1.61 -3.04
N VAL A 178 1.67 -1.75 -1.87
CA VAL A 178 1.91 -3.04 -1.23
C VAL A 178 0.66 -3.38 -0.44
N ILE A 179 -0.23 -4.12 -1.07
CA ILE A 179 -1.22 -4.88 -0.32
C ILE A 179 -0.48 -6.11 0.18
N SER A 180 -0.11 -6.11 1.45
CA SER A 180 0.51 -7.26 2.09
C SER A 180 -0.54 -8.36 2.22
N PHE A 181 -0.19 -9.55 1.79
CA PHE A 181 -0.90 -10.78 2.13
C PHE A 181 0.05 -11.55 3.05
N LEU A 182 -0.39 -11.88 4.25
CA LEU A 182 0.33 -12.78 5.16
C LEU A 182 -0.30 -14.16 5.11
#